data_AF-A0A426TWA2-F1
#
_entry.id   AF-A0A426TWA2-F1
#
_cell.length_a   1.000
_cell.length_b   1.000
_cell.length_c   1.000
_cell.angle_alpha   90.00
_cell.angle_beta   90.00
_cell.angle_gamma   90.00
#
_symmetry.space_group_name_H-M   'P 1'
#
loop_
_entity.id
_entity.type
_entity.pdbx_description
1 polymer ?
#
loop_
_entity_poly.entity_id
_entity_poly.type
_entity_poly.pdbx_seq_one_letter_code
_entity_poly.pdbx_strand_id
1 'polypeptide(L)'
;MLHSIRRRLASLRTLTTPLILTFVGVVLLSLGVAYLFIHVYRTVEGLPLFFEILTLQFLPRPVRGFLLLLFGGGTLAMGIWRLSDVVIVNLRTTANGADDELVLGYHRETPPSVAVISGGPGLLVLSALGEHVRRMTCIVPVQDQVEYYYRASGLFNLRNVYYVVPTPEPIQVLAELDDGQRLDVRHLDLDTRLAARHVTHLSLDGPQNPPLTRLAAETIRDADAIILGPGSLFESILPNLLIPELREAIIQSRARTIYVCNLMTEPGRTAGFSVAEHIRAIKTYGGFTPAYVLVNAQRIDLEVTRLYAAAHQSPVYLSPEEYEEMALLPSDPGAHRGVMIEGAMVLEADLASSVIQYTASLSNPSESRAARVLRHDSQKLGMAILELLRKA
;
A
#
# COMPACT_ATOMS: atom_id res chain seq x y z
N MET A 1 -21.04 40.08 2.27
CA MET A 1 -20.08 40.55 1.23
C MET A 1 -18.75 41.04 1.83
N LEU A 2 -18.71 41.99 2.77
CA LEU A 2 -17.44 42.46 3.38
C LEU A 2 -16.64 41.38 4.13
N HIS A 3 -17.31 40.39 4.72
CA HIS A 3 -16.64 39.31 5.47
C HIS A 3 -15.95 38.26 4.57
N SER A 4 -16.48 38.01 3.35
CA SER A 4 -15.81 37.13 2.37
C SER A 4 -14.62 37.82 1.70
N ILE A 5 -14.68 39.15 1.54
CA ILE A 5 -13.58 39.98 1.04
C ILE A 5 -12.40 39.96 2.04
N ARG A 6 -12.68 40.10 3.35
CA ARG A 6 -11.64 40.01 4.40
C ARG A 6 -10.94 38.65 4.48
N ARG A 7 -11.67 37.54 4.29
CA ARG A 7 -11.05 36.18 4.26
C ARG A 7 -10.21 35.95 2.99
N ARG A 8 -10.66 36.43 1.83
CA ARG A 8 -9.88 36.41 0.57
C ARG A 8 -8.60 37.25 0.67
N LEU A 9 -8.61 38.34 1.43
CA LEU A 9 -7.43 39.17 1.70
C LEU A 9 -6.41 38.51 2.65
N ALA A 10 -6.86 37.63 3.56
CA ALA A 10 -5.97 36.96 4.50
C ALA A 10 -5.08 35.90 3.83
N SER A 11 -5.60 35.17 2.83
CA SER A 11 -4.81 34.21 2.03
C SER A 11 -3.85 34.89 1.04
N LEU A 12 -4.10 36.16 0.70
CA LEU A 12 -3.17 36.95 -0.12
C LEU A 12 -1.91 37.33 0.66
N ARG A 13 -1.94 37.39 2.00
CA ARG A 13 -0.81 37.82 2.84
C ARG A 13 0.41 36.89 2.77
N THR A 14 0.23 35.61 2.44
CA THR A 14 1.34 34.68 2.18
C THR A 14 1.88 34.82 0.75
N LEU A 15 1.07 35.32 -0.17
CA LEU A 15 1.44 35.58 -1.57
C LEU A 15 1.97 37.00 -1.80
N THR A 16 1.77 37.94 -0.86
CA THR A 16 2.19 39.34 -1.05
C THR A 16 3.70 39.45 -1.25
N THR A 17 4.51 38.74 -0.48
CA THR A 17 5.97 38.84 -0.57
C THR A 17 6.51 38.32 -1.91
N PRO A 18 6.19 37.10 -2.38
CA PRO A 18 6.64 36.65 -3.69
C PRO A 18 6.05 37.52 -4.82
N LEU A 19 4.80 37.98 -4.71
CA LEU A 19 4.19 38.84 -5.72
C LEU A 19 4.86 40.22 -5.81
N ILE A 20 5.21 40.83 -4.68
CA ILE A 20 5.96 42.09 -4.64
C ILE A 20 7.35 41.87 -5.26
N LEU A 21 8.02 40.76 -4.94
CA LEU A 21 9.34 40.46 -5.49
C LEU A 21 9.28 40.25 -7.01
N THR A 22 8.29 39.50 -7.50
CA THR A 22 8.05 39.32 -8.94
C THR A 22 7.70 40.64 -9.62
N PHE A 23 6.85 41.47 -9.02
CA PHE A 23 6.49 42.79 -9.54
C PHE A 23 7.72 43.71 -9.66
N VAL A 24 8.51 43.80 -8.60
CA VAL A 24 9.76 44.59 -8.59
C VAL A 24 10.72 44.06 -9.66
N GLY A 25 10.87 42.73 -9.79
CA GLY A 25 11.70 42.11 -10.82
C GLY A 25 11.26 42.45 -12.24
N VAL A 26 9.95 42.40 -12.52
CA VAL A 26 9.38 42.75 -13.83
C VAL A 26 9.59 44.24 -14.14
N VAL A 27 9.43 45.13 -13.16
CA VAL A 27 9.67 46.58 -13.33
C VAL A 27 11.13 46.84 -13.66
N LEU A 28 12.07 46.25 -12.91
CA LEU A 28 13.50 46.42 -13.15
C LEU A 28 13.92 45.87 -14.53
N LEU A 29 13.40 44.69 -14.91
CA LEU A 29 13.67 44.10 -16.21
C LEU A 29 13.10 44.94 -17.35
N SER A 30 11.87 45.44 -17.19
CA SER A 30 11.23 46.33 -18.18
C SER A 30 12.01 47.63 -18.35
N LEU A 31 12.51 48.21 -17.25
CA LEU A 31 13.33 49.41 -17.28
C LEU A 31 14.69 49.15 -17.96
N GLY A 32 15.35 48.03 -17.66
CA GLY A 32 16.62 47.63 -18.29
C GLY A 32 16.47 47.43 -19.79
N VAL A 33 15.41 46.73 -20.21
CA VAL A 33 15.06 46.56 -21.63
C VAL A 33 14.79 47.93 -22.28
N ALA A 34 14.02 48.82 -21.64
CA ALA A 34 13.75 50.15 -22.18
C ALA A 34 15.04 50.96 -22.41
N TYR A 35 16.00 50.91 -21.48
CA TYR A 35 17.30 51.57 -21.67
C TYR A 35 18.10 50.99 -22.83
N LEU A 36 18.10 49.66 -23.00
CA LEU A 36 18.74 48.99 -24.13
C LEU A 36 18.13 49.43 -25.46
N PHE A 37 16.80 49.47 -25.54
CA PHE A 37 16.07 49.94 -26.72
C PHE A 37 16.36 51.42 -27.03
N ILE A 38 16.43 52.28 -26.01
CA ILE A 38 16.81 53.70 -26.18
C ILE A 38 18.24 53.82 -26.70
N HIS A 39 19.16 52.99 -26.20
CA HIS A 39 20.54 52.98 -26.67
C HIS A 39 20.60 52.59 -28.16
N VAL A 40 20.04 51.43 -28.53
CA VAL A 40 19.98 50.94 -29.92
C VAL A 40 19.33 51.97 -30.85
N TYR A 41 18.23 52.58 -30.42
CA TYR A 41 17.54 53.63 -31.17
C TYR A 41 18.41 54.87 -31.41
N ARG A 42 19.33 55.20 -30.51
CA ARG A 42 20.18 56.40 -30.62
C ARG A 42 21.50 56.16 -31.33
N THR A 43 22.00 54.93 -31.36
CA THR A 43 23.32 54.61 -31.90
C THR A 43 23.30 53.90 -33.24
N VAL A 44 22.21 53.22 -33.60
CA VAL A 44 22.11 52.45 -34.85
C VAL A 44 21.27 53.22 -35.87
N GLU A 45 21.92 53.73 -36.91
CA GLU A 45 21.24 54.31 -38.08
C GLU A 45 20.75 53.19 -39.02
N GLY A 46 19.52 53.28 -39.53
CA GLY A 46 18.95 52.32 -40.48
C GLY A 46 18.19 51.14 -39.86
N LEU A 47 17.42 51.36 -38.79
CA LEU A 47 16.56 50.32 -38.21
C LEU A 47 15.42 49.89 -39.16
N PRO A 48 15.05 48.59 -39.20
CA PRO A 48 13.96 48.11 -40.04
C PRO A 48 12.58 48.69 -39.68
N LEU A 49 11.71 48.86 -40.67
CA LEU A 49 10.34 49.39 -40.54
C LEU A 49 9.48 48.72 -39.45
N PHE A 50 9.66 47.43 -39.18
CA PHE A 50 8.89 46.74 -38.13
C PHE A 50 9.16 47.33 -36.73
N PHE A 51 10.34 47.88 -36.51
CA PHE A 51 10.75 48.45 -35.22
C PHE A 51 10.01 49.77 -34.94
N GLU A 52 9.74 50.55 -35.98
CA GLU A 52 8.94 51.78 -35.90
C GLU A 52 7.48 51.50 -35.52
N ILE A 53 6.91 50.43 -36.09
CA ILE A 53 5.54 49.99 -35.81
C ILE A 53 5.45 49.43 -34.38
N LEU A 54 6.37 48.54 -34.00
CA LEU A 54 6.39 47.88 -32.69
C LEU A 54 6.56 48.89 -31.54
N THR A 55 7.36 49.94 -31.75
CA THR A 55 7.62 50.98 -30.75
C THR A 55 6.82 52.26 -30.99
N LEU A 56 5.78 52.20 -31.84
CA LEU A 56 4.82 53.30 -32.11
C LEU A 56 5.48 54.66 -32.41
N GLN A 57 6.56 54.66 -33.21
CA GLN A 57 7.39 55.85 -33.42
C GLN A 57 6.72 56.93 -34.27
N PHE A 58 5.72 56.55 -35.07
CA PHE A 58 4.90 57.47 -35.86
C PHE A 58 4.00 58.38 -35.00
N LEU A 59 3.92 58.14 -33.69
CA LEU A 59 3.16 58.95 -32.74
C LEU A 59 4.06 59.87 -31.90
N PRO A 60 3.57 61.06 -31.49
CA PRO A 60 4.29 61.92 -30.56
C PRO A 60 4.67 61.17 -29.27
N ARG A 61 5.89 61.43 -28.77
CA ARG A 61 6.46 60.81 -27.56
C ARG A 61 5.49 60.70 -26.36
N PRO A 62 4.72 61.75 -25.98
CA PRO A 62 3.80 61.64 -24.84
C PRO A 62 2.61 60.71 -25.13
N VAL A 63 2.12 60.69 -26.38
CA VAL A 63 0.97 59.86 -26.80
C VAL A 63 1.33 58.37 -26.76
N ARG A 64 2.54 58.02 -27.23
CA ARG A 64 3.06 56.65 -27.15
C ARG A 64 3.10 56.13 -25.71
N GLY A 65 3.66 56.92 -24.80
CA GLY A 65 3.77 56.55 -23.39
C GLY A 65 2.40 56.29 -22.76
N PHE A 66 1.42 57.14 -23.07
CA PHE A 66 0.05 56.98 -22.61
C PHE A 66 -0.61 55.71 -23.14
N LEU A 67 -0.49 55.41 -24.44
CA LEU A 67 -1.08 54.22 -25.05
C LEU A 67 -0.50 52.92 -24.50
N LEU A 68 0.83 52.85 -24.32
CA LEU A 68 1.49 51.67 -23.74
C LEU A 68 1.08 51.45 -22.28
N LEU A 69 0.92 52.53 -21.50
CA LEU A 69 0.46 52.46 -20.12
C LEU A 69 -0.99 51.98 -20.04
N LEU A 70 -1.86 52.49 -20.91
CA LEU A 70 -3.27 52.10 -20.96
C LEU A 70 -3.43 50.62 -21.36
N PHE A 71 -2.73 50.17 -22.40
CA PHE A 71 -2.79 48.78 -22.88
C PHE A 71 -2.16 47.81 -21.86
N GLY A 72 -1.01 48.18 -21.28
CA GLY A 72 -0.37 47.42 -20.21
C GLY A 72 -1.25 47.30 -18.95
N GLY A 73 -1.90 48.39 -18.56
CA GLY A 73 -2.85 48.38 -17.44
C GLY A 73 -4.07 47.49 -17.70
N GLY A 74 -4.64 47.56 -18.91
CA GLY A 74 -5.80 46.75 -19.31
C GLY A 74 -5.50 45.25 -19.33
N THR A 75 -4.36 44.85 -19.91
CA THR A 75 -3.90 43.45 -19.93
C THR A 75 -3.62 42.90 -18.53
N LEU A 76 -3.00 43.70 -17.65
CA LEU A 76 -2.77 43.33 -16.26
C LEU A 76 -4.09 43.15 -15.48
N ALA A 77 -5.04 44.07 -15.64
CA ALA A 77 -6.36 43.97 -15.01
C ALA A 77 -7.12 42.71 -15.47
N MET A 78 -7.08 42.39 -16.76
CA MET A 78 -7.70 41.19 -17.31
C MET A 78 -7.05 39.90 -16.79
N GLY A 79 -5.72 39.87 -16.66
CA GLY A 79 -4.98 38.74 -16.09
C GLY A 79 -5.35 38.48 -14.62
N ILE A 80 -5.47 39.54 -13.82
CA ILE A 80 -5.92 39.45 -12.42
C ILE A 80 -7.36 38.93 -12.35
N TRP A 81 -8.25 39.44 -13.21
CA TRP A 81 -9.65 39.01 -13.24
C TRP A 81 -9.78 37.52 -13.60
N ARG A 82 -9.05 37.03 -14.61
CA ARG A 82 -9.06 35.60 -14.97
C ARG A 82 -8.50 34.68 -13.89
N LEU A 83 -7.47 35.12 -13.15
CA LEU A 83 -6.92 34.34 -12.04
C LEU A 83 -7.92 34.21 -10.89
N SER A 84 -8.83 35.18 -10.73
CA SER A 84 -9.84 35.15 -9.67
C SER A 84 -10.90 34.06 -9.85
N ASP A 85 -11.13 33.60 -11.09
CA ASP A 85 -12.09 32.54 -11.40
C ASP A 85 -11.50 31.12 -11.29
N VAL A 86 -10.17 30.97 -11.32
CA VAL A 86 -9.49 29.66 -11.30
C VAL A 86 -9.36 29.07 -9.88
N VAL A 87 -9.62 29.86 -8.83
CA VAL A 87 -9.54 29.42 -7.43
C VAL A 87 -10.94 29.16 -6.88
N ILE A 88 -11.62 28.16 -7.44
CA ILE A 88 -12.83 27.59 -6.83
C ILE A 88 -12.71 26.07 -6.88
N VAL A 89 -12.27 25.48 -5.76
CA VAL A 89 -12.49 24.06 -5.51
C VAL A 89 -13.97 23.90 -5.19
N ASN A 90 -14.72 23.28 -6.09
CA ASN A 90 -16.10 22.87 -5.81
C ASN A 90 -16.09 21.74 -4.78
N LEU A 91 -16.52 22.04 -3.56
CA LEU A 91 -16.72 21.05 -2.51
C LEU A 91 -18.07 20.36 -2.74
N ARG A 92 -18.04 19.04 -2.97
CA ARG A 92 -19.24 18.20 -2.93
C ARG A 92 -19.72 18.11 -1.49
N THR A 93 -20.92 18.60 -1.23
CA THR A 93 -21.64 18.43 0.04
C THR A 93 -22.35 17.08 0.04
N THR A 94 -21.81 16.09 0.74
CA THR A 94 -22.59 14.96 1.25
C THR A 94 -22.94 15.27 2.70
N ALA A 95 -24.03 16.02 2.91
CA ALA A 95 -24.57 16.28 4.24
C ALA A 95 -25.63 15.24 4.57
N ASN A 96 -25.30 14.31 5.47
CA ASN A 96 -26.26 13.52 6.24
C ASN A 96 -25.83 13.66 7.71
N GLY A 97 -26.50 14.54 8.47
CA GLY A 97 -26.24 14.75 9.89
C GLY A 97 -26.98 15.98 10.42
N ALA A 98 -27.72 15.82 11.51
CA ALA A 98 -28.73 16.76 12.02
C ALA A 98 -28.19 17.90 12.92
N ASP A 99 -26.87 18.08 13.00
CA ASP A 99 -26.26 19.20 13.74
C ASP A 99 -25.66 20.18 12.76
N ASP A 100 -26.26 21.37 12.69
CA ASP A 100 -26.00 22.43 11.72
C ASP A 100 -24.70 23.20 12.06
N GLU A 101 -23.62 22.47 12.36
CA GLU A 101 -22.30 23.01 12.65
C GLU A 101 -21.35 22.75 11.47
N LEU A 102 -21.08 23.79 10.68
CA LEU A 102 -20.16 23.71 9.53
C LEU A 102 -18.70 23.70 10.04
N VAL A 103 -18.20 22.52 10.39
CA VAL A 103 -16.79 22.32 10.77
C VAL A 103 -15.94 22.13 9.52
N LEU A 104 -15.12 23.13 9.18
CA LEU A 104 -14.13 23.03 8.11
C LEU A 104 -12.81 22.47 8.66
N GLY A 105 -12.66 21.14 8.63
CA GLY A 105 -11.42 20.45 8.98
C GLY A 105 -10.54 20.18 7.76
N TYR A 106 -9.25 20.53 7.82
CA TYR A 106 -8.25 20.01 6.89
C TYR A 106 -7.70 18.70 7.48
N HIS A 107 -8.26 17.56 7.06
CA HIS A 107 -7.73 16.26 7.43
C HIS A 107 -6.70 15.82 6.38
N ARG A 108 -5.41 15.88 6.74
CA ARG A 108 -4.37 15.23 5.94
C ARG A 108 -4.44 13.75 6.32
N GLU A 109 -5.02 12.90 5.47
CA GLU A 109 -4.97 11.43 5.66
C GLU A 109 -3.49 11.05 5.83
N THR A 110 -3.06 10.79 7.07
CA THR A 110 -1.73 10.26 7.33
C THR A 110 -1.74 8.81 6.88
N PRO A 111 -0.85 8.40 5.96
CA PRO A 111 -0.80 7.01 5.52
C PRO A 111 -0.61 6.07 6.71
N PRO A 112 -1.25 4.88 6.71
CA PRO A 112 -1.19 3.98 7.85
C PRO A 112 0.20 3.37 8.01
N SER A 113 0.42 2.81 9.18
CA SER A 113 1.61 2.07 9.60
C SER A 113 1.22 0.61 9.67
N VAL A 114 1.94 -0.25 8.97
CA VAL A 114 1.52 -1.64 8.78
C VAL A 114 2.62 -2.58 9.27
N ALA A 115 2.24 -3.51 10.13
CA ALA A 115 3.06 -4.66 10.49
C ALA A 115 2.68 -5.84 9.60
N VAL A 116 3.65 -6.61 9.10
CA VAL A 116 3.41 -7.78 8.26
C VAL A 116 4.15 -8.98 8.83
N ILE A 117 3.45 -10.10 9.00
CA ILE A 117 4.01 -11.40 9.40
C ILE A 117 3.80 -12.36 8.22
N SER A 118 4.88 -12.71 7.52
CA SER A 118 4.80 -13.49 6.28
C SER A 118 6.16 -14.16 5.96
N GLY A 119 6.16 -15.07 4.98
CA GLY A 119 7.37 -15.71 4.45
C GLY A 119 7.97 -14.95 3.27
N GLY A 120 9.15 -15.37 2.81
CA GLY A 120 9.95 -14.66 1.79
C GLY A 120 9.18 -14.22 0.54
N PRO A 121 8.52 -15.14 -0.19
CA PRO A 121 7.74 -14.78 -1.39
C PRO A 121 6.56 -13.85 -1.10
N GLY A 122 5.86 -14.04 0.03
CA GLY A 122 4.71 -13.23 0.40
C GLY A 122 5.07 -11.81 0.78
N LEU A 123 6.20 -11.64 1.47
CA LEU A 123 6.79 -10.34 1.77
C LEU A 123 7.15 -9.55 0.52
N LEU A 124 7.62 -10.21 -0.54
CA LEU A 124 7.83 -9.55 -1.84
C LEU A 124 6.52 -9.12 -2.49
N VAL A 125 5.49 -9.96 -2.46
CA VAL A 125 4.16 -9.61 -3.01
C VAL A 125 3.63 -8.35 -2.34
N LEU A 126 3.76 -8.25 -1.02
CA LEU A 126 3.28 -7.09 -0.27
C LEU A 126 4.20 -5.87 -0.32
N SER A 127 5.43 -5.99 -0.83
CA SER A 127 6.38 -4.87 -0.86
C SER A 127 5.87 -3.63 -1.60
N ALA A 128 4.99 -3.81 -2.60
CA ALA A 128 4.33 -2.72 -3.32
C ALA A 128 3.43 -1.86 -2.43
N LEU A 129 2.96 -2.40 -1.30
CA LEU A 129 2.19 -1.65 -0.31
C LEU A 129 3.04 -0.53 0.34
N GLY A 130 4.36 -0.70 0.38
CA GLY A 130 5.33 0.26 0.95
C GLY A 130 5.22 1.69 0.41
N GLU A 131 4.83 1.84 -0.87
CA GLU A 131 4.65 3.15 -1.53
C GLU A 131 3.40 3.91 -1.04
N HIS A 132 2.45 3.20 -0.41
CA HIS A 132 1.14 3.74 -0.02
C HIS A 132 0.98 3.86 1.51
N VAL A 133 1.98 3.42 2.27
CA VAL A 133 1.97 3.40 3.74
C VAL A 133 3.11 4.24 4.29
N ARG A 134 2.93 4.77 5.50
CA ARG A 134 3.95 5.60 6.16
C ARG A 134 5.16 4.77 6.56
N ARG A 135 4.89 3.53 6.97
CA ARG A 135 5.87 2.54 7.38
C ARG A 135 5.27 1.16 7.20
N MET A 136 6.01 0.27 6.55
CA MET A 136 5.72 -1.15 6.47
C MET A 136 6.85 -1.89 7.18
N THR A 137 6.55 -2.64 8.24
CA THR A 137 7.55 -3.43 8.95
C THR A 137 7.20 -4.90 8.92
N CYS A 138 8.08 -5.67 8.32
CA CYS A 138 7.95 -7.07 7.96
C CYS A 138 8.71 -7.93 8.97
N ILE A 139 7.98 -8.65 9.82
CA ILE A 139 8.52 -9.65 10.74
C ILE A 139 8.71 -10.95 9.95
N VAL A 140 9.97 -11.38 9.81
CA VAL A 140 10.32 -12.60 9.08
C VAL A 140 9.98 -13.87 9.90
N PRO A 141 9.95 -15.07 9.29
CA PRO A 141 9.76 -16.32 10.02
C PRO A 141 10.83 -16.55 11.10
N VAL A 142 10.43 -17.04 12.27
CA VAL A 142 11.31 -17.29 13.42
C VAL A 142 12.48 -18.25 13.12
N GLN A 143 12.29 -19.21 12.22
CA GLN A 143 13.34 -20.17 11.86
C GLN A 143 14.34 -19.67 10.81
N ASP A 144 14.08 -18.55 10.12
CA ASP A 144 14.85 -18.16 8.93
C ASP A 144 15.34 -16.70 8.99
N GLN A 145 16.54 -16.51 9.51
CA GLN A 145 17.25 -15.24 9.43
C GLN A 145 17.92 -15.01 8.07
N VAL A 146 18.13 -16.04 7.24
CA VAL A 146 18.72 -15.87 5.90
C VAL A 146 17.75 -15.10 5.02
N GLU A 147 16.46 -15.39 5.12
CA GLU A 147 15.39 -14.60 4.49
C GLU A 147 15.48 -13.12 4.87
N TYR A 148 15.75 -12.78 6.14
CA TYR A 148 15.98 -11.39 6.54
C TYR A 148 17.12 -10.73 5.75
N TYR A 149 18.31 -11.34 5.70
CA TYR A 149 19.47 -10.75 5.03
C TYR A 149 19.30 -10.69 3.51
N TYR A 150 18.77 -11.77 2.91
CA TYR A 150 18.52 -11.84 1.48
C TYR A 150 17.51 -10.77 1.05
N ARG A 151 16.40 -10.61 1.77
CA ARG A 151 15.39 -9.60 1.46
C ARG A 151 15.88 -8.18 1.74
N ALA A 152 16.59 -7.97 2.85
CA ALA A 152 17.20 -6.69 3.15
C ALA A 152 18.18 -6.24 2.04
N SER A 153 18.89 -7.18 1.41
CA SER A 153 19.78 -6.88 0.28
C SER A 153 19.06 -6.44 -1.00
N GLY A 154 17.81 -6.85 -1.19
CA GLY A 154 16.97 -6.46 -2.33
C GLY A 154 16.22 -5.13 -2.17
N LEU A 155 16.32 -4.50 -1.00
CA LEU A 155 15.54 -3.30 -0.62
C LEU A 155 16.03 -1.97 -1.20
N PHE A 156 17.11 -1.93 -1.99
CA PHE A 156 17.65 -0.65 -2.50
C PHE A 156 16.63 0.23 -3.24
N ASN A 157 15.51 -0.36 -3.72
CA ASN A 157 14.47 0.34 -4.46
C ASN A 157 13.15 0.54 -3.71
N LEU A 158 12.97 0.04 -2.50
CA LEU A 158 11.68 0.10 -1.79
C LEU A 158 11.74 1.12 -0.66
N ARG A 159 10.87 2.14 -0.73
CA ARG A 159 10.79 3.18 0.30
C ARG A 159 9.84 2.71 1.41
N ASN A 160 10.17 3.04 2.66
CA ASN A 160 9.34 2.78 3.84
C ASN A 160 9.15 1.30 4.24
N VAL A 161 9.82 0.35 3.59
CA VAL A 161 9.77 -1.09 3.93
C VAL A 161 10.96 -1.47 4.80
N TYR A 162 10.71 -2.10 5.94
CA TYR A 162 11.71 -2.55 6.91
C TYR A 162 11.50 -4.03 7.20
N TYR A 163 12.56 -4.82 7.25
CA TYR A 163 12.49 -6.19 7.78
C TYR A 163 12.97 -6.19 9.22
N VAL A 164 12.45 -7.12 10.02
CA VAL A 164 12.84 -7.33 11.41
C VAL A 164 12.82 -8.81 11.72
N VAL A 165 13.78 -9.27 12.53
CA VAL A 165 13.77 -10.63 13.07
C VAL A 165 12.94 -10.66 14.36
N PRO A 166 12.08 -11.67 14.55
CA PRO A 166 11.26 -11.77 15.77
C PRO A 166 12.10 -12.12 17.00
N THR A 167 13.14 -12.93 16.85
CA THR A 167 14.03 -13.37 17.94
C THR A 167 15.49 -13.07 17.60
N PRO A 168 16.38 -12.89 18.60
CA PRO A 168 17.81 -12.67 18.36
C PRO A 168 18.51 -13.85 17.65
N GLU A 169 18.09 -15.07 17.98
CA GLU A 169 18.59 -16.30 17.39
C GLU A 169 17.45 -17.03 16.66
N PRO A 170 17.73 -17.70 15.52
CA PRO A 170 16.72 -18.48 14.82
C PRO A 170 16.32 -19.69 15.65
N ILE A 171 15.03 -20.02 15.66
CA ILE A 171 14.49 -21.14 16.43
C ILE A 171 13.83 -22.12 15.47
N GLN A 172 14.20 -23.40 15.56
CA GLN A 172 13.58 -24.44 14.75
C GLN A 172 12.13 -24.67 15.17
N VAL A 173 11.31 -25.11 14.23
CA VAL A 173 9.87 -25.31 14.45
C VAL A 173 9.53 -26.74 14.14
N LEU A 174 8.99 -27.45 15.12
CA LEU A 174 8.61 -28.85 15.00
C LEU A 174 7.10 -28.95 14.78
N ALA A 175 6.73 -29.70 13.75
CA ALA A 175 5.37 -30.12 13.50
C ALA A 175 5.19 -31.57 13.96
N GLU A 176 4.18 -31.80 14.80
CA GLU A 176 3.65 -33.13 15.09
C GLU A 176 2.53 -33.44 14.08
N LEU A 177 2.60 -34.61 13.45
CA LEU A 177 1.64 -35.09 12.47
C LEU A 177 0.56 -35.97 13.11
N ASP A 178 -0.46 -36.31 12.34
CA ASP A 178 -1.57 -37.21 12.72
C ASP A 178 -1.12 -38.65 13.07
N ASP A 179 0.06 -39.06 12.61
CA ASP A 179 0.66 -40.36 12.94
C ASP A 179 1.64 -40.29 14.14
N GLY A 180 1.74 -39.13 14.79
CA GLY A 180 2.62 -38.88 15.94
C GLY A 180 4.08 -38.60 15.58
N GLN A 181 4.46 -38.59 14.30
CA GLN A 181 5.80 -38.19 13.89
C GLN A 181 6.04 -36.71 14.19
N ARG A 182 7.25 -36.37 14.64
CA ARG A 182 7.71 -35.00 14.87
C ARG A 182 8.89 -34.68 13.97
N LEU A 183 8.81 -33.60 13.21
CA LEU A 183 9.86 -33.18 12.29
C LEU A 183 9.87 -31.65 12.09
N ASP A 184 10.97 -31.13 11.55
CA ASP A 184 11.07 -29.72 11.16
C ASP A 184 10.00 -29.41 10.09
N VAL A 185 9.19 -28.38 10.34
CA VAL A 185 8.09 -27.97 9.46
C VAL A 185 8.58 -27.63 8.04
N ARG A 186 9.82 -27.18 7.87
CA ARG A 186 10.45 -26.86 6.57
C ARG A 186 10.76 -28.09 5.71
N HIS A 187 10.67 -29.29 6.27
CA HIS A 187 10.92 -30.53 5.52
C HIS A 187 9.63 -31.23 5.08
N LEU A 188 8.46 -30.73 5.48
CA LEU A 188 7.16 -31.35 5.15
C LEU A 188 6.87 -31.37 3.65
N ASP A 189 7.23 -30.31 2.93
CA ASP A 189 7.02 -30.17 1.49
C ASP A 189 8.05 -30.95 0.65
N LEU A 190 9.16 -31.39 1.27
CA LEU A 190 10.21 -32.17 0.62
C LEU A 190 9.90 -33.67 0.53
N ASP A 191 9.00 -34.18 1.38
CA ASP A 191 8.61 -35.61 1.40
C ASP A 191 7.17 -35.80 0.95
N THR A 192 6.98 -36.26 -0.29
CA THR A 192 5.66 -36.51 -0.87
C THR A 192 4.85 -37.57 -0.12
N ARG A 193 5.49 -38.44 0.69
CA ARG A 193 4.77 -39.41 1.53
C ARG A 193 3.99 -38.74 2.66
N LEU A 194 4.38 -37.52 3.03
CA LEU A 194 3.71 -36.72 4.05
C LEU A 194 2.63 -35.81 3.46
N ALA A 195 2.43 -35.80 2.13
CA ALA A 195 1.48 -34.91 1.45
C ALA A 195 0.04 -35.03 1.97
N ALA A 196 -0.38 -36.24 2.36
CA ALA A 196 -1.71 -36.53 2.88
C ALA A 196 -1.81 -36.45 4.42
N ARG A 197 -0.72 -36.11 5.10
CA ARG A 197 -0.68 -35.96 6.55
C ARG A 197 -1.14 -34.57 6.98
N HIS A 198 -1.54 -34.46 8.24
CA HIS A 198 -2.01 -33.21 8.81
C HIS A 198 -1.20 -32.86 10.05
N VAL A 199 -0.83 -31.58 10.18
CA VAL A 199 -0.17 -31.07 11.37
C VAL A 199 -1.19 -30.95 12.49
N THR A 200 -1.00 -31.71 13.56
CA THR A 200 -1.84 -31.70 14.76
C THR A 200 -1.34 -30.71 15.81
N HIS A 201 -0.01 -30.52 15.89
CA HIS A 201 0.60 -29.60 16.83
C HIS A 201 1.86 -28.94 16.26
N LEU A 202 2.05 -27.64 16.53
CA LEU A 202 3.28 -26.90 16.27
C LEU A 202 3.94 -26.49 17.58
N SER A 203 5.27 -26.60 17.63
CA SER A 203 6.08 -26.18 18.78
C SER A 203 7.43 -25.61 18.34
N LEU A 204 8.02 -24.77 19.19
CA LEU A 204 9.38 -24.28 19.00
C LEU A 204 10.38 -25.26 19.61
N ASP A 205 11.42 -25.63 18.87
CA ASP A 205 12.55 -26.40 19.39
C ASP A 205 13.56 -25.45 20.02
N GLY A 206 13.23 -24.98 21.21
CA GLY A 206 13.96 -23.93 21.91
C GLY A 206 13.37 -23.61 23.28
N PRO A 207 13.75 -22.46 23.88
CA PRO A 207 13.18 -22.04 25.16
C PRO A 207 11.66 -21.84 25.03
N GLN A 208 10.91 -22.19 26.08
CA GLN A 208 9.45 -22.02 26.10
C GLN A 208 9.02 -20.56 25.88
N ASN A 209 9.82 -19.61 26.37
CA ASN A 209 9.61 -18.17 26.23
C ASN A 209 10.83 -17.54 25.53
N PRO A 210 10.95 -17.66 24.21
CA PRO A 210 12.03 -17.00 23.50
C PRO A 210 11.87 -15.48 23.58
N PRO A 211 12.98 -14.72 23.73
CA PRO A 211 12.90 -13.27 23.84
C PRO A 211 12.45 -12.66 22.50
N LEU A 212 11.43 -11.82 22.53
CA LEU A 212 11.01 -11.02 21.38
C LEU A 212 11.98 -9.84 21.20
N THR A 213 12.34 -9.52 19.96
CA THR A 213 13.11 -8.31 19.72
C THR A 213 12.28 -7.07 19.98
N ARG A 214 12.92 -6.05 20.58
CA ARG A 214 12.26 -4.76 20.84
C ARG A 214 11.57 -4.20 19.60
N LEU A 215 12.24 -4.26 18.44
CA LEU A 215 11.71 -3.70 17.20
C LEU A 215 10.46 -4.44 16.71
N ALA A 216 10.37 -5.77 16.90
CA ALA A 216 9.15 -6.52 16.60
C ALA A 216 8.00 -6.12 17.55
N ALA A 217 8.27 -5.99 18.84
CA ALA A 217 7.28 -5.55 19.83
C ALA A 217 6.75 -4.13 19.54
N GLU A 218 7.65 -3.18 19.29
CA GLU A 218 7.31 -1.79 18.94
C GLU A 218 6.49 -1.72 17.65
N THR A 219 6.85 -2.54 16.66
CA THR A 219 6.15 -2.63 15.38
C THR A 219 4.69 -3.00 15.55
N ILE A 220 4.38 -4.01 16.35
CA ILE A 220 3.00 -4.45 16.59
C ILE A 220 2.20 -3.41 17.38
N ARG A 221 2.84 -2.77 18.37
CA ARG A 221 2.20 -1.76 19.21
C ARG A 221 1.85 -0.48 18.44
N ASP A 222 2.73 -0.06 17.53
CA ASP A 222 2.61 1.21 16.80
C ASP A 222 1.93 1.04 15.43
N ALA A 223 1.48 -0.17 15.09
CA ALA A 223 0.79 -0.47 13.84
C ALA A 223 -0.68 -0.03 13.87
N ASP A 224 -1.15 0.48 12.74
CA ASP A 224 -2.57 0.70 12.46
C ASP A 224 -3.23 -0.59 11.93
N ALA A 225 -2.44 -1.48 11.33
CA ALA A 225 -2.86 -2.80 10.89
C ALA A 225 -1.75 -3.85 10.99
N ILE A 226 -2.14 -5.09 11.29
CA ILE A 226 -1.28 -6.27 11.33
C ILE A 226 -1.76 -7.24 10.25
N ILE A 227 -0.92 -7.47 9.25
CA ILE A 227 -1.22 -8.33 8.12
C ILE A 227 -0.52 -9.67 8.34
N LEU A 228 -1.31 -10.75 8.31
CA LEU A 228 -0.84 -12.13 8.35
C LEU A 228 -0.86 -12.67 6.92
N GLY A 229 0.29 -13.06 6.40
CA GLY A 229 0.43 -13.56 5.03
C GLY A 229 0.47 -12.47 3.96
N PRO A 230 0.37 -12.84 2.67
CA PRO A 230 0.23 -14.21 2.18
C PRO A 230 1.48 -15.02 2.49
N GLY A 231 1.39 -16.35 2.65
CA GLY A 231 2.55 -17.19 2.95
C GLY A 231 2.14 -18.50 3.60
N SER A 232 3.07 -19.44 3.71
CA SER A 232 2.75 -20.74 4.31
C SER A 232 2.24 -20.57 5.72
N LEU A 233 1.04 -21.09 5.98
CA LEU A 233 0.38 -20.92 7.27
C LEU A 233 1.25 -21.56 8.38
N PHE A 234 1.62 -22.83 8.22
CA PHE A 234 2.37 -23.60 9.22
C PHE A 234 3.86 -23.29 9.26
N GLU A 235 4.46 -22.84 8.15
CA GLU A 235 5.89 -22.54 8.11
C GLU A 235 6.21 -21.07 8.36
N SER A 236 5.40 -20.13 7.86
CA SER A 236 5.77 -18.70 7.84
C SER A 236 4.98 -17.82 8.81
N ILE A 237 3.71 -18.16 9.08
CA ILE A 237 2.80 -17.29 9.84
C ILE A 237 2.66 -17.78 11.28
N LEU A 238 2.12 -19.00 11.47
CA LEU A 238 1.83 -19.56 12.78
C LEU A 238 3.07 -19.66 13.70
N PRO A 239 4.29 -19.99 13.20
CA PRO A 239 5.43 -20.11 14.10
C PRO A 239 5.80 -18.83 14.83
N ASN A 240 5.57 -17.66 14.22
CA ASN A 240 5.74 -16.38 14.89
C ASN A 240 4.74 -16.20 16.04
N LEU A 241 3.51 -16.73 15.91
CA LEU A 241 2.47 -16.67 16.94
C LEU A 241 2.76 -17.61 18.13
N LEU A 242 3.70 -18.54 18.00
CA LEU A 242 4.16 -19.39 19.11
C LEU A 242 4.95 -18.57 20.15
N ILE A 243 5.55 -17.44 19.76
CA ILE A 243 6.26 -16.53 20.66
C ILE A 243 5.23 -15.83 21.57
N PRO A 244 5.20 -16.10 22.90
CA PRO A 244 4.14 -15.60 23.77
C PRO A 244 4.05 -14.07 23.80
N GLU A 245 5.19 -13.39 23.90
CA GLU A 245 5.23 -11.92 23.93
C GLU A 245 4.69 -11.29 22.63
N LEU A 246 4.97 -11.90 21.47
CA LEU A 246 4.47 -11.39 20.18
C LEU A 246 2.95 -11.59 20.09
N ARG A 247 2.48 -12.76 20.50
CA ARG A 247 1.05 -13.09 20.54
C ARG A 247 0.29 -12.14 21.45
N GLU A 248 0.79 -11.91 22.65
CA GLU A 248 0.19 -10.97 23.61
C GLU A 248 0.18 -9.53 23.07
N ALA A 249 1.26 -9.09 22.42
CA ALA A 249 1.31 -7.78 21.78
C ALA A 249 0.25 -7.62 20.68
N ILE A 250 0.00 -8.66 19.87
CA ILE A 250 -1.05 -8.64 18.84
C ILE A 250 -2.44 -8.56 19.48
N ILE A 251 -2.71 -9.37 20.51
CA ILE A 251 -4.00 -9.40 21.21
C ILE A 251 -4.32 -8.04 21.88
N GLN A 252 -3.31 -7.38 22.44
CA GLN A 252 -3.47 -6.09 23.12
C GLN A 252 -3.47 -4.90 22.13
N SER A 253 -3.07 -5.12 20.88
CA SER A 253 -3.00 -4.07 19.87
C SER A 253 -4.40 -3.59 19.47
N ARG A 254 -4.48 -2.30 19.12
CA ARG A 254 -5.68 -1.71 18.49
C ARG A 254 -5.65 -1.84 16.96
N ALA A 255 -4.55 -2.37 16.43
CA ALA A 255 -4.37 -2.56 15.00
C ALA A 255 -5.42 -3.52 14.43
N ARG A 256 -5.88 -3.26 13.21
CA ARG A 256 -6.76 -4.18 12.49
C ARG A 256 -5.96 -5.41 12.04
N THR A 257 -6.38 -6.60 12.47
CA THR A 257 -5.77 -7.85 12.04
C THR A 257 -6.39 -8.31 10.72
N ILE A 258 -5.57 -8.49 9.70
CA ILE A 258 -5.98 -8.89 8.35
C ILE A 258 -5.23 -10.16 7.99
N TYR A 259 -5.93 -11.25 7.69
CA TYR A 259 -5.33 -12.46 7.15
C TYR A 259 -5.51 -12.53 5.64
N VAL A 260 -4.42 -12.73 4.90
CA VAL A 260 -4.46 -13.01 3.45
C VAL A 260 -4.41 -14.52 3.26
N CYS A 261 -5.55 -15.10 2.90
CA CYS A 261 -5.69 -16.54 2.75
C CYS A 261 -4.85 -17.08 1.59
N ASN A 262 -4.32 -18.29 1.73
CA ASN A 262 -3.55 -18.93 0.67
C ASN A 262 -4.44 -19.24 -0.54
N LEU A 263 -3.87 -19.18 -1.74
CA LEU A 263 -4.60 -19.50 -2.99
C LEU A 263 -4.80 -21.00 -3.18
N MET A 264 -3.85 -21.79 -2.68
CA MET A 264 -3.79 -23.25 -2.79
C MET A 264 -3.45 -23.84 -1.42
N THR A 265 -3.94 -25.06 -1.17
CA THR A 265 -3.51 -25.89 -0.04
C THR A 265 -2.08 -26.35 -0.24
N GLU A 266 -1.36 -26.54 0.86
CA GLU A 266 0.01 -27.04 0.90
C GLU A 266 0.04 -28.51 1.37
N PRO A 267 0.70 -29.41 0.64
CA PRO A 267 0.77 -30.83 1.00
C PRO A 267 1.43 -31.00 2.37
N GLY A 268 0.89 -31.88 3.21
CA GLY A 268 1.40 -32.15 4.56
C GLY A 268 1.20 -31.03 5.58
N ARG A 269 0.54 -29.92 5.19
CA ARG A 269 0.32 -28.74 6.06
C ARG A 269 -1.14 -28.34 6.10
N THR A 270 -1.67 -27.90 4.96
CA THR A 270 -3.06 -27.42 4.83
C THR A 270 -3.87 -28.27 3.85
N ALA A 271 -3.47 -29.52 3.63
CA ALA A 271 -4.22 -30.46 2.81
C ALA A 271 -5.68 -30.53 3.32
N GLY A 272 -6.63 -30.29 2.41
CA GLY A 272 -8.06 -30.29 2.74
C GLY A 272 -8.57 -29.04 3.48
N PHE A 273 -7.72 -28.05 3.81
CA PHE A 273 -8.16 -26.89 4.56
C PHE A 273 -9.11 -25.97 3.76
N SER A 274 -10.28 -25.74 4.34
CA SER A 274 -11.21 -24.65 4.08
C SER A 274 -10.71 -23.30 4.62
N VAL A 275 -11.39 -22.21 4.30
CA VAL A 275 -11.08 -20.88 4.87
C VAL A 275 -11.31 -20.89 6.39
N ALA A 276 -12.40 -21.51 6.85
CA ALA A 276 -12.68 -21.71 8.27
C ALA A 276 -11.53 -22.43 9.00
N GLU A 277 -10.93 -23.47 8.42
CA GLU A 277 -9.80 -24.18 9.04
C GLU A 277 -8.53 -23.31 9.15
N HIS A 278 -8.26 -22.46 8.16
CA HIS A 278 -7.16 -21.48 8.28
C HIS A 278 -7.43 -20.50 9.44
N ILE A 279 -8.67 -20.00 9.58
CA ILE A 279 -9.06 -19.10 10.69
C ILE A 279 -8.95 -19.81 12.04
N ARG A 280 -9.44 -21.05 12.15
CA ARG A 280 -9.33 -21.88 13.36
C ARG A 280 -7.88 -22.14 13.75
N ALA A 281 -6.99 -22.38 12.79
CA ALA A 281 -5.57 -22.55 13.07
C ALA A 281 -4.95 -21.27 13.64
N ILE A 282 -5.24 -20.10 13.05
CA ILE A 282 -4.79 -18.80 13.61
C ILE A 282 -5.36 -18.58 15.01
N LYS A 283 -6.64 -18.91 15.23
CA LYS A 283 -7.27 -18.80 16.55
C LYS A 283 -6.63 -19.72 17.59
N THR A 284 -6.31 -20.94 17.21
CA THR A 284 -5.68 -21.94 18.10
C THR A 284 -4.28 -21.50 18.53
N TYR A 285 -3.42 -21.10 17.57
CA TYR A 285 -2.02 -20.76 17.88
C TYR A 285 -1.82 -19.30 18.29
N GLY A 286 -2.65 -18.40 17.77
CA GLY A 286 -2.59 -16.96 18.04
C GLY A 286 -3.49 -16.51 19.19
N GLY A 287 -4.52 -17.27 19.58
CA GLY A 287 -5.45 -16.84 20.64
C GLY A 287 -6.35 -15.67 20.26
N PHE A 288 -6.45 -15.31 18.97
CA PHE A 288 -7.33 -14.27 18.44
C PHE A 288 -7.93 -14.69 17.10
N THR A 289 -9.08 -14.10 16.77
CA THR A 289 -9.66 -14.21 15.42
C THR A 289 -9.25 -12.97 14.61
N PRO A 290 -8.72 -13.13 13.38
CA PRO A 290 -8.48 -11.99 12.49
C PRO A 290 -9.76 -11.18 12.27
N ALA A 291 -9.67 -9.85 12.30
CA ALA A 291 -10.83 -9.00 12.04
C ALA A 291 -11.32 -9.17 10.60
N TYR A 292 -10.38 -9.25 9.65
CA TYR A 292 -10.67 -9.45 8.23
C TYR A 292 -9.88 -10.62 7.65
N VAL A 293 -10.48 -11.33 6.70
CA VAL A 293 -9.82 -12.35 5.89
C VAL A 293 -10.04 -12.04 4.41
N LEU A 294 -8.97 -11.94 3.65
CA LEU A 294 -9.02 -11.75 2.20
C LEU A 294 -8.91 -13.11 1.51
N VAL A 295 -9.91 -13.45 0.69
CA VAL A 295 -9.97 -14.71 -0.09
C VAL A 295 -10.08 -14.38 -1.56
N ASN A 296 -9.37 -15.16 -2.39
CA ASN A 296 -9.44 -14.98 -3.84
C ASN A 296 -10.76 -15.52 -4.40
N ALA A 297 -11.55 -14.63 -5.00
CA ALA A 297 -12.83 -14.94 -5.65
C ALA A 297 -12.64 -15.55 -7.05
N GLN A 298 -11.55 -15.19 -7.72
CA GLN A 298 -11.39 -15.51 -9.13
C GLN A 298 -11.10 -17.01 -9.32
N ARG A 299 -11.91 -17.68 -10.14
CA ARG A 299 -11.68 -19.08 -10.50
C ARG A 299 -10.34 -19.20 -11.25
N ILE A 300 -9.52 -20.13 -10.78
CA ILE A 300 -8.22 -20.43 -11.35
C ILE A 300 -8.44 -21.30 -12.59
N ASP A 301 -7.68 -21.05 -13.65
CA ASP A 301 -7.75 -21.82 -14.89
C ASP A 301 -7.63 -23.33 -14.62
N LEU A 302 -8.42 -24.14 -15.33
CA LEU A 302 -8.39 -25.60 -15.23
C LEU A 302 -7.01 -26.18 -15.53
N GLU A 303 -6.24 -25.59 -16.46
CA GLU A 303 -4.89 -26.05 -16.77
C GLU A 303 -3.95 -25.88 -15.56
N VAL A 304 -4.01 -24.72 -14.91
CA VAL A 304 -3.23 -24.43 -13.69
C VAL A 304 -3.71 -25.30 -12.54
N THR A 305 -5.01 -25.47 -12.37
CA THR A 305 -5.58 -26.31 -11.32
C THR A 305 -5.10 -27.76 -11.46
N ARG A 306 -5.04 -28.31 -12.67
CA ARG A 306 -4.50 -29.66 -12.93
C ARG A 306 -3.02 -29.78 -12.62
N LEU A 307 -2.23 -28.75 -12.94
CA LEU A 307 -0.80 -28.71 -12.62
C LEU A 307 -0.58 -28.79 -11.09
N TYR A 308 -1.35 -28.03 -10.32
CA TYR A 308 -1.27 -28.01 -8.85
C TYR A 308 -1.84 -29.29 -8.22
N ALA A 309 -2.92 -29.85 -8.78
CA ALA A 309 -3.47 -31.12 -8.34
C ALA A 309 -2.48 -32.29 -8.48
N ALA A 310 -1.63 -32.28 -9.51
CA ALA A 310 -0.55 -33.25 -9.67
C ALA A 310 0.51 -33.18 -8.56
N ALA A 311 0.59 -32.06 -7.84
CA ALA A 311 1.42 -31.87 -6.65
C ALA A 311 0.62 -31.98 -5.34
N HIS A 312 -0.57 -32.60 -5.36
CA HIS A 312 -1.48 -32.73 -4.21
C HIS A 312 -1.95 -31.40 -3.60
N GLN A 313 -2.05 -30.36 -4.43
CA GLN A 313 -2.56 -29.05 -4.04
C GLN A 313 -3.94 -28.80 -4.63
N SER A 314 -4.81 -28.14 -3.87
CA SER A 314 -6.17 -27.79 -4.27
C SER A 314 -6.45 -26.31 -4.01
N PRO A 315 -7.23 -25.63 -4.86
CA PRO A 315 -7.62 -24.25 -4.61
C PRO A 315 -8.36 -24.08 -3.29
N VAL A 316 -8.05 -23.01 -2.56
CA VAL A 316 -8.80 -22.63 -1.36
C VAL A 316 -9.86 -21.62 -1.77
N TYR A 317 -11.12 -22.03 -1.64
CA TYR A 317 -12.30 -21.20 -1.92
C TYR A 317 -13.28 -21.29 -0.75
N LEU A 318 -14.22 -20.34 -0.69
CA LEU A 318 -15.39 -20.50 0.15
C LEU A 318 -16.23 -21.68 -0.33
N SER A 319 -16.52 -22.59 0.59
CA SER A 319 -17.43 -23.71 0.43
C SER A 319 -18.89 -23.24 0.49
N PRO A 320 -19.84 -24.00 -0.09
CA PRO A 320 -21.27 -23.69 0.03
C PRO A 320 -21.75 -23.55 1.47
N GLU A 321 -21.27 -24.41 2.37
CA GLU A 321 -21.61 -24.40 3.80
C GLU A 321 -21.14 -23.09 4.47
N GLU A 322 -19.95 -22.58 4.12
CA GLU A 322 -19.44 -21.30 4.61
C GLU A 322 -20.28 -20.10 4.14
N TYR A 323 -20.94 -20.19 2.98
CA TYR A 323 -21.92 -19.17 2.56
C TYR A 323 -23.24 -19.26 3.34
N GLU A 324 -23.57 -20.40 3.95
CA GLU A 324 -24.80 -20.61 4.69
C GLU A 324 -24.72 -20.14 6.15
N GLU A 325 -23.53 -20.05 6.75
CA GLU A 325 -23.27 -19.48 8.10
C GLU A 325 -23.48 -17.93 8.19
N MET A 326 -24.22 -17.36 7.24
CA MET A 326 -24.33 -15.92 6.97
C MET A 326 -25.08 -15.14 8.05
N ALA A 327 -24.39 -14.17 8.67
CA ALA A 327 -25.04 -12.98 9.23
C ALA A 327 -24.99 -11.86 8.18
N LEU A 328 -26.09 -11.67 7.44
CA LEU A 328 -26.24 -10.61 6.44
C LEU A 328 -26.07 -9.24 7.11
N LEU A 329 -24.95 -8.56 6.87
CA LEU A 329 -24.86 -7.13 7.11
C LEU A 329 -25.57 -6.38 5.98
N PRO A 330 -26.31 -5.28 6.27
CA PRO A 330 -27.00 -4.50 5.26
C PRO A 330 -26.02 -4.01 4.19
N SER A 331 -26.36 -4.27 2.94
CA SER A 331 -25.53 -4.03 1.78
C SER A 331 -25.41 -2.53 1.50
N ASP A 332 -24.22 -1.97 1.64
CA ASP A 332 -23.85 -0.75 0.93
C ASP A 332 -23.53 -1.17 -0.52
N PRO A 333 -24.20 -0.63 -1.56
CA PRO A 333 -24.08 -1.11 -2.95
C PRO A 333 -22.68 -0.99 -3.59
N GLY A 334 -21.66 -0.53 -2.86
CA GLY A 334 -20.25 -0.54 -3.24
C GLY A 334 -19.32 -1.34 -2.30
N ALA A 335 -19.86 -2.10 -1.34
CA ALA A 335 -19.08 -2.90 -0.40
C ALA A 335 -18.88 -4.34 -0.91
N HIS A 336 -17.64 -4.83 -0.80
CA HIS A 336 -17.28 -6.25 -0.95
C HIS A 336 -18.31 -7.12 -0.24
N ARG A 337 -18.83 -8.16 -0.91
CA ARG A 337 -19.70 -9.15 -0.29
C ARG A 337 -18.90 -9.85 0.81
N GLY A 338 -19.18 -9.48 2.05
CA GLY A 338 -18.53 -10.06 3.22
C GLY A 338 -19.37 -11.16 3.84
N VAL A 339 -18.72 -12.22 4.32
CA VAL A 339 -19.34 -13.31 5.08
C VAL A 339 -18.65 -13.44 6.43
N MET A 340 -19.41 -13.69 7.49
CA MET A 340 -18.85 -13.95 8.81
C MET A 340 -18.53 -15.43 8.94
N ILE A 341 -17.26 -15.79 9.16
CA ILE A 341 -16.80 -17.18 9.32
C ILE A 341 -15.87 -17.24 10.53
N GLU A 342 -16.14 -18.13 11.49
CA GLU A 342 -15.33 -18.29 12.72
C GLU A 342 -15.12 -16.98 13.53
N GLY A 343 -16.01 -16.00 13.33
CA GLY A 343 -15.94 -14.67 13.93
C GLY A 343 -15.11 -13.64 13.16
N ALA A 344 -14.58 -13.98 11.98
CA ALA A 344 -13.86 -13.09 11.09
C ALA A 344 -14.74 -12.58 9.95
N MET A 345 -14.53 -11.33 9.50
CA MET A 345 -15.15 -10.80 8.29
C MET A 345 -14.36 -11.26 7.06
N VAL A 346 -14.90 -12.23 6.33
CA VAL A 346 -14.28 -12.79 5.13
C VAL A 346 -14.75 -12.03 3.90
N LEU A 347 -13.81 -11.50 3.12
CA LEU A 347 -14.05 -10.71 1.92
C LEU A 347 -13.45 -11.41 0.70
N GLU A 348 -14.28 -11.61 -0.30
CA GLU A 348 -13.87 -12.13 -1.59
C GLU A 348 -13.45 -11.01 -2.54
N ALA A 349 -12.26 -11.12 -3.13
CA ALA A 349 -11.76 -10.19 -4.15
C ALA A 349 -10.94 -10.92 -5.22
N ASP A 350 -10.73 -10.29 -6.37
CA ASP A 350 -9.73 -10.78 -7.34
C ASP A 350 -8.33 -10.45 -6.82
N LEU A 351 -7.63 -11.45 -6.30
CA LEU A 351 -6.35 -11.28 -5.60
C LEU A 351 -5.18 -11.96 -6.31
N ALA A 352 -5.44 -12.68 -7.40
CA ALA A 352 -4.46 -13.57 -8.01
C ALA A 352 -4.17 -13.23 -9.47
N SER A 353 -2.97 -13.60 -9.91
CA SER A 353 -2.59 -13.64 -11.32
C SER A 353 -1.68 -14.85 -11.59
N SER A 354 -1.80 -15.41 -12.80
CA SER A 354 -0.90 -16.48 -13.27
C SER A 354 0.30 -15.85 -13.97
N VAL A 355 1.50 -16.14 -13.49
CA VAL A 355 2.75 -15.59 -14.04
C VAL A 355 3.62 -16.73 -14.56
N ILE A 356 4.30 -16.50 -15.70
CA ILE A 356 5.31 -17.43 -16.19
C ILE A 356 6.61 -17.13 -15.43
N GLN A 357 7.07 -18.09 -14.64
CA GLN A 357 8.33 -18.01 -13.92
C GLN A 357 9.35 -18.92 -14.58
N TYR A 358 10.54 -18.38 -14.80
CA TYR A 358 11.68 -19.15 -15.29
C TYR A 358 12.48 -19.64 -14.10
N THR A 359 12.45 -20.94 -13.83
CA THR A 359 13.24 -21.58 -12.78
C THR A 359 14.45 -22.24 -13.41
N ALA A 360 15.65 -21.99 -12.87
CA ALA A 360 16.85 -22.70 -13.29
C ALA A 360 16.70 -24.19 -12.95
N SER A 361 16.98 -25.06 -13.91
CA SER A 361 16.95 -26.50 -13.66
C SER A 361 18.04 -26.88 -12.67
N LEU A 362 17.68 -27.61 -11.60
CA LEU A 362 18.65 -28.12 -10.63
C LEU A 362 19.68 -29.08 -11.27
N SER A 363 19.31 -29.73 -12.37
CA SER A 363 20.20 -30.63 -13.13
C SER A 363 21.06 -29.93 -14.17
N ASN A 364 20.68 -28.73 -14.62
CA ASN A 364 21.43 -27.95 -15.60
C ASN A 364 21.21 -26.45 -15.38
N PRO A 365 22.08 -25.76 -14.61
CA PRO A 365 21.89 -24.35 -14.23
C PRO A 365 21.81 -23.36 -15.41
N SER A 366 22.23 -23.76 -16.61
CA SER A 366 22.14 -22.98 -17.84
C SER A 366 20.80 -23.12 -18.56
N GLU A 367 19.96 -24.08 -18.17
CA GLU A 367 18.61 -24.26 -18.70
C GLU A 367 17.58 -23.66 -17.75
N SER A 368 16.80 -22.71 -18.26
CA SER A 368 15.65 -22.16 -17.56
C SER A 368 14.37 -22.82 -18.04
N ARG A 369 13.60 -23.44 -17.14
CA ARG A 369 12.29 -23.99 -17.45
C ARG A 369 11.21 -22.95 -17.14
N ALA A 370 10.40 -22.62 -18.14
CA ALA A 370 9.19 -21.83 -17.95
C ALA A 370 8.15 -22.68 -17.23
N ALA A 371 7.78 -22.28 -16.01
CA ALA A 371 6.69 -22.85 -15.23
C ALA A 371 5.62 -21.78 -15.04
N ARG A 372 4.36 -22.11 -15.33
CA ARG A 372 3.24 -21.23 -14.98
C ARG A 372 2.97 -21.40 -13.48
N VAL A 373 3.11 -20.32 -12.72
CA VAL A 373 2.95 -20.29 -11.26
C VAL A 373 1.80 -19.34 -10.93
N LEU A 374 0.92 -19.79 -10.06
CA LEU A 374 -0.13 -18.95 -9.50
C LEU A 374 0.44 -18.16 -8.33
N ARG A 375 0.22 -16.84 -8.31
CA ARG A 375 0.64 -15.97 -7.22
C ARG A 375 -0.44 -14.96 -6.89
N HIS A 376 -0.38 -14.45 -5.67
CA HIS A 376 -1.08 -13.23 -5.34
C HIS A 376 -0.52 -12.08 -6.17
N ASP A 377 -1.43 -11.28 -6.72
CA ASP A 377 -1.09 -10.09 -7.48
C ASP A 377 -0.82 -8.93 -6.51
N SER A 378 0.39 -8.35 -6.57
CA SER A 378 0.83 -7.32 -5.62
C SER A 378 -0.03 -6.06 -5.66
N GLN A 379 -0.48 -5.65 -6.85
CA GLN A 379 -1.28 -4.43 -7.00
C GLN A 379 -2.72 -4.67 -6.53
N LYS A 380 -3.35 -5.77 -6.94
CA LYS A 380 -4.72 -6.08 -6.54
C LYS A 380 -4.82 -6.30 -5.02
N LEU A 381 -3.88 -7.06 -4.46
CA LEU A 381 -3.82 -7.31 -3.02
C LEU A 381 -3.56 -6.02 -2.23
N GLY A 382 -2.61 -5.19 -2.67
CA GLY A 382 -2.33 -3.89 -2.06
C GLY A 382 -3.57 -2.99 -2.04
N MET A 383 -4.31 -2.90 -3.15
CA MET A 383 -5.55 -2.13 -3.24
C MET A 383 -6.63 -2.66 -2.28
N ALA A 384 -6.86 -3.97 -2.23
CA ALA A 384 -7.82 -4.59 -1.33
C ALA A 384 -7.51 -4.30 0.16
N ILE A 385 -6.23 -4.38 0.53
CA ILE A 385 -5.76 -4.03 1.88
C ILE A 385 -5.98 -2.54 2.15
N LEU A 386 -5.60 -1.64 1.24
CA LEU A 386 -5.76 -0.20 1.44
C LEU A 386 -7.23 0.20 1.57
N GLU A 387 -8.14 -0.41 0.81
CA GLU A 387 -9.58 -0.18 0.95
C GLU A 387 -10.10 -0.56 2.34
N LEU A 388 -9.62 -1.68 2.90
CA LEU A 388 -9.94 -2.08 4.28
C LEU A 388 -9.44 -1.06 5.31
N LEU A 389 -8.28 -0.44 5.06
CA LEU A 389 -7.70 0.56 5.96
C LEU A 389 -8.37 1.93 5.85
N ARG A 390 -9.06 2.24 4.74
CA ARG A 390 -9.74 3.54 4.52
C ARG A 390 -11.17 3.59 5.06
N LYS A 391 -11.89 2.46 5.13
CA LYS A 391 -13.32 2.40 5.55
C LYS A 391 -13.53 2.55 7.07
N ALA A 392 -12.63 3.25 7.73
CA ALA A 392 -12.10 2.81 9.00
C ALA A 392 -11.55 4.01 9.77
#